data_AF-A0A5N6D4R8-F1
#
_entry.id   AF-A0A5N6D4R8-F1
#
_cell.length_a   1.000
_cell.length_b   1.000
_cell.length_c   1.000
_cell.angle_alpha   90.00
_cell.angle_beta   90.00
_cell.angle_gamma   90.00
#
_symmetry.space_group_name_H-M   'P 1'
#
loop_
_entity.id
_entity.type
_entity.pdbx_description
1 polymer ?
#
loop_
_entity_poly.entity_id
_entity_poly.type
_entity_poly.pdbx_seq_one_letter_code
_entity_poly.pdbx_strand_id
1 'polypeptide(L)'
;MRKAQDDFKGVDDGICSGLSQEDLAKPLLIGNDIADRHDHGQRRWITRATQWAYPKAPLLDRVDIPRVTLTPNASLYDTDPPSILRIPTGPEADAEWFRIGTGVLPIIISSDEIYKLGKDPSVAVKIPEEHGYGNDAYIAQTEVFHLLHCLDMLRKEISYEHYYFPRFGNHPDAEHIAHVSHCIDILAQAIKCSSSVDVILFNWVEGWDQPFPDFKNQHICRDFETLLGYVNENSVPRSVWKTMKEPPAGYGRLPEPAPAGPAESDRNI
;
A
#
# COMPACT_ATOMS: atom_id res chain seq x y z
N MET A 1 18.88 7.68 56.75
CA MET A 1 20.13 8.09 56.08
C MET A 1 19.77 8.68 54.71
N ARG A 2 20.19 9.94 54.50
CA ARG A 2 20.35 10.72 53.25
C ARG A 2 19.13 11.01 52.34
N LYS A 3 18.70 12.27 52.41
CA LYS A 3 18.08 13.11 51.35
C LYS A 3 19.20 13.78 50.52
N ALA A 4 18.95 13.97 49.23
CA ALA A 4 19.46 15.00 48.29
C ALA A 4 18.69 14.74 46.97
N GLN A 5 17.88 15.58 46.32
CA GLN A 5 17.85 17.03 46.07
C GLN A 5 19.12 17.58 45.43
N ASP A 6 18.95 18.00 44.16
CA ASP A 6 19.68 19.00 43.34
C ASP A 6 19.74 18.49 41.88
N ASP A 7 19.61 19.27 40.80
CA ASP A 7 19.22 20.65 40.51
C ASP A 7 19.48 20.81 39.00
N PHE A 8 18.61 21.39 38.17
CA PHE A 8 19.04 22.03 36.91
C PHE A 8 18.00 23.06 36.40
N LYS A 9 18.07 24.23 37.03
CA LYS A 9 18.08 25.60 36.48
C LYS A 9 17.27 25.93 35.22
N GLY A 10 16.26 26.78 35.41
CA GLY A 10 15.73 27.68 34.40
C GLY A 10 16.70 28.83 34.06
N VAL A 11 16.49 29.38 32.86
CA VAL A 11 17.01 30.68 32.42
C VAL A 11 15.83 31.41 31.80
N ASP A 12 15.53 32.58 32.36
CA ASP A 12 14.50 33.50 31.89
C ASP A 12 15.14 34.64 31.04
N ASP A 13 14.26 35.28 30.26
CA ASP A 13 14.32 36.61 29.67
C ASP A 13 15.12 36.89 28.39
N GLY A 14 14.39 37.26 27.32
CA GLY A 14 14.88 38.27 26.39
C GLY A 14 14.26 38.36 24.98
N ILE A 15 13.22 39.18 24.84
CA ILE A 15 12.92 40.06 23.69
C ILE A 15 12.10 39.47 22.52
N CYS A 16 10.79 39.78 22.49
CA CYS A 16 10.20 40.65 21.45
C CYS A 16 8.76 41.02 21.82
N SER A 17 8.62 42.19 22.44
CA SER A 17 7.35 42.88 22.67
C SER A 17 6.88 43.60 21.40
N GLY A 18 5.63 43.37 20.99
CA GLY A 18 4.91 44.25 20.09
C GLY A 18 4.03 43.51 19.09
N LEU A 19 2.73 43.43 19.38
CA LEU A 19 1.59 43.77 18.50
C LEU A 19 0.29 43.38 19.24
N SER A 20 -0.67 44.31 19.26
CA SER A 20 -1.84 44.37 20.15
C SER A 20 -3.06 43.55 19.69
N GLN A 21 -3.88 43.14 20.66
CA GLN A 21 -5.15 42.40 20.52
C GLN A 21 -6.34 43.23 19.95
N GLU A 22 -6.20 43.87 18.77
CA GLU A 22 -7.29 44.71 18.22
C GLU A 22 -7.75 44.38 16.77
N ASP A 23 -7.48 43.19 16.23
CA ASP A 23 -7.98 42.80 14.89
C ASP A 23 -9.12 41.75 14.92
N LEU A 24 -9.64 41.40 16.10
CA LEU A 24 -10.76 40.45 16.24
C LEU A 24 -12.06 41.17 16.60
N ALA A 25 -12.72 41.79 15.61
CA ALA A 25 -14.19 41.84 15.49
C ALA A 25 -14.67 42.83 14.42
N LYS A 26 -15.20 42.32 13.29
CA LYS A 26 -16.38 42.91 12.63
C LYS A 26 -17.26 41.81 12.00
N PRO A 27 -18.53 41.68 12.40
CA PRO A 27 -19.50 40.80 11.76
C PRO A 27 -20.24 41.55 10.65
N LEU A 28 -20.75 40.84 9.63
CA LEU A 28 -22.12 41.04 9.11
C LEU A 28 -22.47 40.00 8.03
N LEU A 29 -23.74 39.63 8.08
CA LEU A 29 -24.41 38.49 7.44
C LEU A 29 -25.07 38.86 6.10
N ILE A 30 -25.55 37.81 5.41
CA ILE A 30 -26.68 37.74 4.44
C ILE A 30 -26.39 37.96 2.93
N GLY A 31 -26.39 36.83 2.20
CA GLY A 31 -27.37 36.51 1.13
C GLY A 31 -27.13 36.99 -0.31
N ASN A 32 -26.92 36.05 -1.23
CA ASN A 32 -27.86 35.72 -2.33
C ASN A 32 -27.27 34.69 -3.30
N ASP A 33 -28.11 33.78 -3.76
CA ASP A 33 -27.87 32.82 -4.84
C ASP A 33 -27.20 33.47 -6.05
N ILE A 34 -26.01 32.95 -6.41
CA ILE A 34 -25.52 32.91 -7.78
C ILE A 34 -25.09 31.47 -8.05
N ALA A 35 -26.06 30.56 -8.04
CA ALA A 35 -25.93 29.40 -8.92
C ALA A 35 -26.01 29.90 -10.37
N ASP A 36 -25.25 29.25 -11.25
CA ASP A 36 -25.57 29.10 -12.68
C ASP A 36 -24.78 29.88 -13.75
N ARG A 37 -23.55 30.36 -13.51
CA ARG A 37 -22.68 30.85 -14.63
C ARG A 37 -21.18 30.57 -14.57
N HIS A 38 -20.71 29.54 -13.86
CA HIS A 38 -19.27 29.20 -13.87
C HIS A 38 -18.93 27.70 -13.86
N ASP A 39 -19.84 26.81 -14.27
CA ASP A 39 -19.69 25.36 -14.04
C ASP A 39 -18.99 24.56 -15.17
N HIS A 40 -18.77 25.14 -16.36
CA HIS A 40 -18.14 24.39 -17.46
C HIS A 40 -16.61 24.48 -17.50
N GLY A 41 -16.02 25.50 -16.87
CA GLY A 41 -14.57 25.66 -16.77
C GLY A 41 -13.97 24.77 -15.69
N GLN A 42 -14.43 24.90 -14.44
CA GLN A 42 -13.83 24.29 -13.25
C GLN A 42 -13.91 22.76 -13.23
N ARG A 43 -15.00 22.16 -13.71
CA ARG A 43 -15.13 20.69 -13.77
C ARG A 43 -14.04 20.05 -14.65
N ARG A 44 -13.67 20.69 -15.76
CA ARG A 44 -12.69 20.15 -16.71
C ARG A 44 -11.25 20.13 -16.17
N TRP A 45 -10.92 21.02 -15.23
CA TRP A 45 -9.62 21.03 -14.55
C TRP A 45 -9.55 20.02 -13.41
N ILE A 46 -10.65 19.79 -12.68
CA ILE A 46 -10.70 18.78 -11.62
C ILE A 46 -10.59 17.37 -12.21
N THR A 47 -11.26 17.09 -13.33
CA THR A 47 -11.16 15.78 -14.01
C THR A 47 -9.80 15.58 -14.69
N ARG A 48 -9.17 16.65 -15.20
CA ARG A 48 -7.79 16.57 -15.75
C ARG A 48 -6.72 16.46 -14.66
N ALA A 49 -6.90 17.08 -13.50
CA ALA A 49 -5.94 16.98 -12.39
C ALA A 49 -5.91 15.56 -11.77
N THR A 50 -7.02 14.82 -11.79
CA THR A 50 -7.07 13.45 -11.27
C THR A 50 -6.32 12.42 -12.13
N GLN A 51 -5.97 12.75 -13.37
CA GLN A 51 -5.35 11.79 -14.31
C GLN A 51 -3.83 11.97 -14.45
N TRP A 52 -3.26 13.07 -13.93
CA TRP A 52 -1.83 13.38 -14.03
C TRP A 52 -1.00 12.95 -12.82
N ALA A 53 -1.63 12.47 -11.74
CA ALA A 53 -0.95 12.08 -10.51
C ALA A 53 -0.52 10.61 -10.47
N TYR A 54 -0.94 9.78 -11.44
CA TYR A 54 -0.54 8.38 -11.53
C TYR A 54 0.34 8.18 -12.77
N PRO A 55 1.51 7.51 -12.66
CA PRO A 55 2.08 6.82 -13.81
C PRO A 55 0.96 6.00 -14.46
N LYS A 56 0.79 6.11 -15.77
CA LYS A 56 -0.36 5.60 -16.54
C LYS A 56 -0.79 4.20 -16.05
N ALA A 57 -1.83 4.12 -15.23
CA ALA A 57 -2.35 2.86 -14.71
C ALA A 57 -3.26 2.23 -15.76
N PRO A 58 -2.82 1.21 -16.52
CA PRO A 58 -3.53 0.76 -17.72
C PRO A 58 -4.92 0.21 -17.41
N LEU A 59 -5.11 -0.30 -16.20
CA LEU A 59 -6.41 -0.82 -15.74
C LEU A 59 -7.52 0.22 -15.73
N LEU A 60 -7.21 1.50 -15.53
CA LEU A 60 -8.23 2.57 -15.54
C LEU A 60 -8.78 2.83 -16.96
N ASP A 61 -8.09 2.36 -18.00
CA ASP A 61 -8.59 2.40 -19.38
C ASP A 61 -9.44 1.17 -19.73
N ARG A 62 -9.42 0.13 -18.89
CA ARG A 62 -10.07 -1.17 -19.16
C ARG A 62 -11.33 -1.43 -18.33
N VAL A 63 -11.40 -0.88 -17.12
CA VAL A 63 -12.50 -1.09 -16.18
C VAL A 63 -12.82 0.20 -15.43
N ASP A 64 -14.12 0.51 -15.32
CA ASP A 64 -14.58 1.56 -14.43
C ASP A 64 -14.63 1.00 -13.01
N ILE A 65 -13.75 1.51 -12.14
CA ILE A 65 -13.67 1.11 -10.73
C ILE A 65 -14.28 2.23 -9.90
N PRO A 66 -15.49 2.03 -9.34
CA PRO A 66 -16.16 3.05 -8.55
C PRO A 66 -15.31 3.52 -7.37
N ARG A 67 -15.54 4.75 -6.94
CA ARG A 67 -15.04 5.23 -5.64
C ARG A 67 -16.09 4.96 -4.58
N VAL A 68 -15.65 4.41 -3.45
CA VAL A 68 -16.49 4.12 -2.28
C VAL A 68 -15.97 4.90 -1.08
N THR A 69 -16.88 5.36 -0.24
CA THR A 69 -16.51 5.94 1.05
C THR A 69 -16.56 4.85 2.11
N LEU A 70 -15.45 4.63 2.81
CA LEU A 70 -15.34 3.62 3.85
C LEU A 70 -14.90 4.27 5.16
N THR A 71 -15.45 3.79 6.27
CA THR A 71 -14.96 4.10 7.62
C THR A 71 -14.44 2.79 8.21
N PRO A 72 -13.13 2.63 8.39
CA PRO A 72 -12.57 1.38 8.86
C PRO A 72 -12.95 1.17 10.33
N ASN A 73 -13.24 -0.08 10.68
CA ASN A 73 -13.31 -0.46 12.08
C ASN A 73 -11.89 -0.63 12.62
N ALA A 74 -11.37 0.45 13.19
CA ALA A 74 -10.01 0.52 13.72
C ALA A 74 -9.96 0.43 15.25
N SER A 75 -10.86 -0.36 15.85
CA SER A 75 -10.79 -0.70 17.27
C SER A 75 -9.47 -1.41 17.58
N LEU A 76 -8.82 -1.03 18.68
CA LEU A 76 -7.61 -1.72 19.16
C LEU A 76 -7.93 -3.17 19.53
N TYR A 77 -8.99 -3.38 20.29
CA TYR A 77 -9.47 -4.71 20.67
C TYR A 77 -10.37 -5.30 19.58
N ASP A 78 -10.38 -6.62 19.50
CA ASP A 78 -11.21 -7.36 18.56
C ASP A 78 -12.70 -7.08 18.77
N THR A 79 -13.45 -7.17 17.68
CA THR A 79 -14.91 -7.22 17.71
C THR A 79 -15.42 -8.64 17.92
N ASP A 80 -16.72 -8.79 18.19
CA ASP A 80 -17.40 -10.09 18.19
C ASP A 80 -18.44 -10.15 17.05
N PRO A 81 -18.21 -10.97 16.00
CA PRO A 81 -16.99 -11.75 15.74
C PRO A 81 -15.80 -10.85 15.33
N PRO A 82 -14.55 -11.33 15.47
CA PRO A 82 -13.39 -10.58 15.02
C PRO A 82 -13.39 -10.44 13.50
N SER A 83 -12.75 -9.39 12.98
CA SER A 83 -12.44 -9.34 11.55
C SER A 83 -11.62 -10.56 11.16
N ILE A 84 -12.00 -11.21 10.05
CA ILE A 84 -11.29 -12.38 9.51
C ILE A 84 -9.81 -12.09 9.25
N LEU A 85 -9.47 -10.83 8.91
CA LEU A 85 -8.10 -10.39 8.65
C LEU A 85 -7.25 -10.26 9.92
N ARG A 86 -7.87 -10.27 11.11
CA ARG A 86 -7.20 -10.23 12.41
C ARG A 86 -6.89 -11.63 12.95
N ILE A 87 -7.48 -12.68 12.35
CA ILE A 87 -7.28 -14.05 12.81
C ILE A 87 -5.85 -14.49 12.43
N PRO A 88 -5.00 -14.87 13.42
CA PRO A 88 -3.57 -15.10 13.19
C PRO A 88 -3.27 -16.40 12.42
N THR A 89 -4.09 -17.44 12.59
CA THR A 89 -3.96 -18.76 11.97
C THR A 89 -5.33 -19.38 11.71
N GLY A 90 -5.41 -20.31 10.76
CA GLY A 90 -6.62 -21.11 10.52
C GLY A 90 -7.15 -21.05 9.09
N PRO A 91 -7.96 -22.04 8.69
CA PRO A 91 -8.34 -22.24 7.29
C PRO A 91 -9.21 -21.11 6.73
N GLU A 92 -10.09 -20.50 7.54
CA GLU A 92 -10.92 -19.38 7.09
C GLU A 92 -10.07 -18.13 6.83
N ALA A 93 -9.12 -17.83 7.71
CA ALA A 93 -8.21 -16.71 7.56
C ALA A 93 -7.30 -16.92 6.33
N ASP A 94 -6.73 -18.12 6.21
CA ASP A 94 -5.87 -18.48 5.07
C ASP A 94 -6.64 -18.42 3.74
N ALA A 95 -7.91 -18.82 3.72
CA ALA A 95 -8.76 -18.71 2.54
C ALA A 95 -9.01 -17.25 2.15
N GLU A 96 -9.25 -16.36 3.11
CA GLU A 96 -9.48 -14.95 2.80
C GLU A 96 -8.20 -14.26 2.31
N TRP A 97 -7.07 -14.45 3.00
CA TRP A 97 -5.78 -13.92 2.55
C TRP A 97 -5.36 -14.47 1.19
N PHE A 98 -5.72 -15.72 0.90
CA PHE A 98 -5.56 -16.28 -0.44
C PHE A 98 -6.48 -15.59 -1.46
N ARG A 99 -7.76 -15.39 -1.13
CA ARG A 99 -8.75 -14.74 -2.03
C ARG A 99 -8.31 -13.33 -2.42
N ILE A 100 -7.81 -12.54 -1.48
CA ILE A 100 -7.51 -11.12 -1.69
C ILE A 100 -6.04 -10.83 -2.05
N GLY A 101 -5.16 -11.83 -2.03
CA GLY A 101 -3.72 -11.63 -2.23
C GLY A 101 -3.10 -12.79 -3.00
N THR A 102 -2.52 -13.75 -2.28
CA THR A 102 -1.70 -14.85 -2.83
C THR A 102 -2.39 -15.67 -3.94
N GLY A 103 -3.72 -15.77 -3.92
CA GLY A 103 -4.50 -16.48 -4.91
C GLY A 103 -4.76 -15.71 -6.21
N VAL A 104 -4.56 -14.39 -6.21
CA VAL A 104 -4.81 -13.49 -7.35
C VAL A 104 -3.63 -13.54 -8.30
N LEU A 105 -3.87 -14.05 -9.51
CA LEU A 105 -2.83 -14.24 -10.52
C LEU A 105 -2.58 -12.97 -11.34
N PRO A 106 -1.43 -12.88 -12.04
CA PRO A 106 -1.15 -11.76 -12.93
C PRO A 106 -2.14 -11.66 -14.09
N ILE A 107 -2.46 -10.43 -14.50
CA ILE A 107 -3.25 -10.13 -15.70
C ILE A 107 -2.40 -10.18 -16.96
N ILE A 108 -3.07 -10.20 -18.11
CA ILE A 108 -2.43 -10.12 -19.42
C ILE A 108 -2.45 -8.66 -19.93
N ILE A 109 -1.29 -8.15 -20.33
CA ILE A 109 -1.10 -6.82 -20.92
C ILE A 109 -0.35 -6.89 -22.25
N SER A 110 -0.52 -5.85 -23.07
CA SER A 110 0.18 -5.67 -24.34
C SER A 110 1.52 -4.96 -24.17
N SER A 111 2.39 -5.05 -25.18
CA SER A 111 3.62 -4.26 -25.22
C SER A 111 3.37 -2.74 -25.24
N ASP A 112 2.28 -2.27 -25.84
CA ASP A 112 1.87 -0.85 -25.80
C ASP A 112 1.62 -0.37 -24.36
N GLU A 113 0.99 -1.20 -23.53
CA GLU A 113 0.78 -0.89 -22.12
C GLU A 113 2.09 -0.90 -21.32
N ILE A 114 3.01 -1.81 -21.63
CA ILE A 114 4.36 -1.82 -21.05
C ILE A 114 5.11 -0.53 -21.39
N TYR A 115 5.03 -0.08 -22.66
CA TYR A 115 5.62 1.21 -23.05
C TYR A 115 4.97 2.39 -22.35
N LYS A 116 3.64 2.37 -22.14
CA LYS A 116 2.93 3.40 -21.36
C LYS A 116 3.40 3.45 -19.90
N LEU A 117 3.83 2.32 -19.34
CA LEU A 117 4.46 2.24 -18.02
C LEU A 117 5.92 2.72 -18.01
N GLY A 118 6.49 3.10 -19.17
CA GLY A 118 7.89 3.49 -19.29
C GLY A 118 8.86 2.32 -19.08
N LYS A 119 8.42 1.09 -19.36
CA LYS A 119 9.19 -0.15 -19.22
C LYS A 119 9.54 -0.72 -20.58
N ASP A 120 10.55 -1.60 -20.62
CA ASP A 120 11.00 -2.29 -21.83
C ASP A 120 10.31 -3.67 -21.95
N PRO A 121 9.48 -3.90 -22.99
CA PRO A 121 8.84 -5.20 -23.20
C PRO A 121 9.81 -6.30 -23.64
N SER A 122 11.07 -6.01 -23.98
CA SER A 122 12.06 -7.02 -24.36
C SER A 122 12.50 -7.92 -23.19
N VAL A 123 12.32 -7.44 -21.95
CA VAL A 123 12.66 -8.14 -20.70
C VAL A 123 11.44 -8.47 -19.85
N ALA A 124 10.24 -8.02 -20.25
CA ALA A 124 9.00 -8.33 -19.55
C ALA A 124 8.56 -9.76 -19.86
N VAL A 125 7.97 -10.51 -18.93
CA VAL A 125 7.66 -11.92 -19.20
C VAL A 125 6.50 -12.05 -20.21
N LYS A 126 6.80 -12.60 -21.39
CA LYS A 126 5.83 -12.93 -22.45
C LYS A 126 5.24 -14.33 -22.23
N ILE A 127 3.94 -14.47 -22.45
CA ILE A 127 3.25 -15.77 -22.42
C ILE A 127 3.64 -16.56 -23.69
N PRO A 128 4.04 -17.84 -23.57
CA PRO A 128 4.32 -18.69 -24.73
C PRO A 128 3.15 -18.75 -25.73
N GLU A 129 3.45 -18.62 -27.02
CA GLU A 129 2.44 -18.54 -28.09
C GLU A 129 1.57 -19.80 -28.18
N GLU A 130 2.11 -20.95 -27.76
CA GLU A 130 1.40 -22.24 -27.64
C GLU A 130 0.17 -22.19 -26.72
N HIS A 131 0.07 -21.20 -25.84
CA HIS A 131 -1.09 -20.99 -24.97
C HIS A 131 -2.21 -20.18 -25.63
N GLY A 132 -2.04 -19.72 -26.87
CA GLY A 132 -3.12 -19.15 -27.68
C GLY A 132 -3.49 -17.69 -27.37
N TYR A 133 -2.65 -16.95 -26.63
CA TYR A 133 -2.86 -15.53 -26.32
C TYR A 133 -2.31 -14.57 -27.37
N GLY A 134 -1.74 -15.10 -28.47
CA GLY A 134 -1.10 -14.32 -29.52
C GLY A 134 0.30 -13.84 -29.15
N ASN A 135 0.88 -13.02 -30.03
CA ASN A 135 2.31 -12.69 -29.97
C ASN A 135 2.60 -11.42 -29.15
N ASP A 136 1.58 -10.80 -28.57
CA ASP A 136 1.64 -9.55 -27.80
C ASP A 136 0.92 -9.71 -26.45
N ALA A 137 1.30 -10.75 -25.71
CA ALA A 137 0.69 -11.12 -24.43
C ALA A 137 1.75 -11.27 -23.35
N TYR A 138 1.72 -10.35 -22.38
CA TYR A 138 2.67 -10.28 -21.27
C TYR A 138 1.95 -10.38 -19.94
N ILE A 139 2.60 -10.95 -18.94
CA ILE A 139 2.05 -10.98 -17.58
C ILE A 139 2.43 -9.72 -16.81
N ALA A 140 1.48 -9.18 -16.04
CA ALA A 140 1.72 -8.11 -15.09
C ALA A 140 0.82 -8.28 -13.87
N GLN A 141 1.29 -7.94 -12.68
CA GLN A 141 0.49 -8.02 -11.47
C GLN A 141 0.06 -6.62 -11.02
N THR A 142 -1.20 -6.48 -10.63
CA THR A 142 -1.68 -5.26 -9.99
C THR A 142 -1.06 -5.15 -8.60
N GLU A 143 -0.44 -4.01 -8.31
CA GLU A 143 0.40 -3.81 -7.12
C GLU A 143 -0.32 -4.12 -5.79
N VAL A 144 -1.60 -3.76 -5.65
CA VAL A 144 -2.36 -4.02 -4.41
C VAL A 144 -2.34 -5.48 -3.97
N PHE A 145 -2.38 -6.44 -4.91
CA PHE A 145 -2.36 -7.87 -4.58
C PHE A 145 -0.97 -8.34 -4.14
N HIS A 146 0.10 -7.73 -4.68
CA HIS A 146 1.45 -7.95 -4.18
C HIS A 146 1.64 -7.38 -2.77
N LEU A 147 1.10 -6.18 -2.49
CA LEU A 147 1.13 -5.60 -1.15
C LEU A 147 0.31 -6.43 -0.14
N LEU A 148 -0.85 -6.96 -0.54
CA LEU A 148 -1.63 -7.87 0.30
C LEU A 148 -0.93 -9.21 0.53
N HIS A 149 -0.22 -9.74 -0.47
CA HIS A 149 0.66 -10.89 -0.29
C HIS A 149 1.78 -10.60 0.73
N CYS A 150 2.43 -9.43 0.64
CA CYS A 150 3.45 -9.02 1.60
C CYS A 150 2.87 -8.93 3.02
N LEU A 151 1.66 -8.40 3.17
CA LEU A 151 0.99 -8.30 4.46
C LEU A 151 0.62 -9.69 5.03
N ASP A 152 0.15 -10.63 4.19
CA ASP A 152 -0.09 -12.02 4.59
C ASP A 152 1.21 -12.73 5.02
N MET A 153 2.33 -12.47 4.32
CA MET A 153 3.63 -12.99 4.73
C MET A 153 4.03 -12.49 6.12
N LEU A 154 3.81 -11.20 6.44
CA LEU A 154 4.05 -10.67 7.79
C LEU A 154 3.12 -11.28 8.84
N ARG A 155 1.84 -11.47 8.50
CA ARG A 155 0.90 -12.19 9.38
C ARG A 155 1.38 -13.63 9.66
N LYS A 156 1.90 -14.33 8.66
CA LYS A 156 2.46 -15.67 8.83
C LYS A 156 3.76 -15.66 9.62
N GLU A 157 4.57 -14.62 9.46
CA GLU A 157 5.83 -14.44 10.20
C GLU A 157 5.59 -14.17 11.69
N ILE A 158 4.60 -13.36 12.06
CA ILE A 158 4.24 -13.21 13.50
C ILE A 158 3.67 -14.52 14.09
N SER A 159 3.16 -15.41 13.24
CA SER A 159 2.69 -16.76 13.56
C SER A 159 3.71 -17.84 13.16
N TYR A 160 5.02 -17.53 13.21
CA TYR A 160 6.11 -18.35 12.69
C TYR A 160 6.05 -19.82 13.11
N GLU A 161 5.74 -20.09 14.39
CA GLU A 161 5.66 -21.45 14.93
C GLU A 161 4.67 -22.33 14.15
N HIS A 162 3.57 -21.73 13.67
CA HIS A 162 2.56 -22.45 12.90
C HIS A 162 2.96 -22.62 11.43
N TYR A 163 3.43 -21.56 10.78
CA TYR A 163 3.61 -21.55 9.32
C TYR A 163 5.01 -21.97 8.84
N TYR A 164 6.04 -21.66 9.62
CA TYR A 164 7.42 -21.67 9.13
C TYR A 164 8.33 -22.58 9.95
N PHE A 165 8.09 -22.74 11.25
CA PHE A 165 8.86 -23.68 12.09
C PHE A 165 8.87 -25.12 11.56
N PRO A 166 7.77 -25.70 11.02
CA PRO A 166 7.81 -27.05 10.46
C PRO A 166 8.79 -27.23 9.29
N ARG A 167 9.08 -26.14 8.56
CA ARG A 167 9.99 -26.14 7.41
C ARG A 167 11.42 -25.72 7.79
N PHE A 168 11.54 -24.69 8.63
CA PHE A 168 12.79 -23.99 8.87
C PHE A 168 13.37 -24.19 10.28
N GLY A 169 12.60 -24.78 11.21
CA GLY A 169 12.95 -24.79 12.63
C GLY A 169 13.22 -23.38 13.15
N ASN A 170 14.20 -23.21 14.02
CA ASN A 170 14.60 -21.89 14.56
C ASN A 170 15.54 -21.08 13.64
N HIS A 171 15.84 -21.60 12.45
CA HIS A 171 16.87 -21.05 11.57
C HIS A 171 16.31 -20.91 10.14
N PRO A 172 15.50 -19.87 9.87
CA PRO A 172 15.05 -19.58 8.51
C PRO A 172 16.25 -19.37 7.59
N ASP A 173 16.11 -19.83 6.35
CA ASP A 173 17.16 -19.67 5.35
C ASP A 173 17.26 -18.21 4.87
N ALA A 174 18.35 -17.91 4.15
CA ALA A 174 18.62 -16.56 3.66
C ALA A 174 17.53 -16.06 2.70
N GLU A 175 16.90 -16.95 1.94
CA GLU A 175 15.82 -16.62 1.02
C GLU A 175 14.56 -16.16 1.78
N HIS A 176 14.15 -16.89 2.82
CA HIS A 176 13.03 -16.52 3.68
C HIS A 176 13.24 -15.16 4.32
N ILE A 177 14.43 -14.94 4.90
CA ILE A 177 14.79 -13.65 5.52
C ILE A 177 14.78 -12.51 4.49
N ALA A 178 15.37 -12.73 3.31
CA ALA A 178 15.38 -11.76 2.23
C ALA A 178 13.95 -11.43 1.76
N HIS A 179 13.07 -12.43 1.68
CA HIS A 179 11.70 -12.24 1.25
C HIS A 179 10.89 -11.45 2.27
N VAL A 180 10.95 -11.80 3.56
CA VAL A 180 10.25 -11.05 4.63
C VAL A 180 10.76 -9.60 4.70
N SER A 181 12.08 -9.38 4.64
CA SER A 181 12.64 -8.03 4.65
C SER A 181 12.24 -7.21 3.41
N HIS A 182 12.18 -7.83 2.23
CA HIS A 182 11.63 -7.21 1.02
C HIS A 182 10.16 -6.82 1.19
N CYS A 183 9.32 -7.69 1.78
CA CYS A 183 7.92 -7.40 2.05
C CYS A 183 7.76 -6.17 2.96
N ILE A 184 8.58 -6.05 4.00
CA ILE A 184 8.57 -4.87 4.89
C ILE A 184 8.94 -3.60 4.09
N ASP A 185 10.01 -3.67 3.30
CA ASP A 185 10.49 -2.52 2.53
C ASP A 185 9.46 -2.05 1.49
N ILE A 186 8.89 -2.96 0.70
CA ILE A 186 7.93 -2.59 -0.35
C ILE A 186 6.63 -2.02 0.25
N LEU A 187 6.16 -2.54 1.39
CA LEU A 187 5.03 -1.99 2.12
C LEU A 187 5.33 -0.57 2.61
N ALA A 188 6.51 -0.35 3.20
CA ALA A 188 6.92 0.97 3.65
C ALA A 188 7.04 1.96 2.48
N GLN A 189 7.60 1.53 1.34
CA GLN A 189 7.66 2.34 0.12
C GLN A 189 6.26 2.69 -0.41
N ALA A 190 5.33 1.73 -0.45
CA ALA A 190 3.96 1.95 -0.90
C ALA A 190 3.19 2.94 0.01
N ILE A 191 3.34 2.81 1.34
CA ILE A 191 2.73 3.75 2.31
C ILE A 191 3.31 5.15 2.14
N LYS A 192 4.63 5.29 2.00
CA LYS A 192 5.28 6.58 1.73
C LYS A 192 4.88 7.16 0.38
N CYS A 193 4.71 6.32 -0.64
CA CYS A 193 4.27 6.74 -1.97
C CYS A 193 2.84 7.30 -1.94
N SER A 194 1.94 6.65 -1.20
CA SER A 194 0.56 7.13 -1.06
C SER A 194 0.46 8.38 -0.19
N SER A 195 1.33 8.54 0.82
CA SER A 195 1.44 9.73 1.69
C SER A 195 0.09 10.33 2.04
N SER A 196 -0.80 9.52 2.66
CA SER A 196 -2.11 10.03 3.06
C SER A 196 -1.95 11.26 3.96
N VAL A 197 -2.71 12.31 3.64
CA VAL A 197 -2.79 13.55 4.41
C VAL A 197 -4.01 13.57 5.34
N ASP A 198 -4.72 12.45 5.46
CA ASP A 198 -5.81 12.29 6.41
C ASP A 198 -5.26 12.44 7.84
N VAL A 199 -5.95 13.21 8.67
CA VAL A 199 -5.54 13.48 10.06
C VAL A 199 -6.32 12.60 11.02
N ILE A 200 -5.63 11.96 11.96
CA ILE A 200 -6.27 11.26 13.08
C ILE A 200 -6.43 12.21 14.26
N LEU A 201 -7.54 12.08 14.98
CA LEU A 201 -7.77 12.82 16.23
C LEU A 201 -7.25 12.01 17.43
N PHE A 202 -7.24 12.64 18.58
CA PHE A 202 -6.93 12.00 19.86
C PHE A 202 -8.05 12.32 20.85
N ASN A 203 -8.49 11.31 21.60
CA ASN A 203 -9.57 11.40 22.57
C ASN A 203 -9.08 10.99 23.97
N TRP A 204 -9.71 11.51 25.01
CA TRP A 204 -9.53 11.00 26.38
C TRP A 204 -10.33 9.72 26.57
N VAL A 205 -9.68 8.63 26.97
CA VAL A 205 -10.30 7.31 27.19
C VAL A 205 -10.09 6.89 28.63
N GLU A 206 -11.16 6.43 29.28
CA GLU A 206 -11.08 5.95 30.67
C GLU A 206 -10.07 4.80 30.81
N GLY A 207 -9.24 4.86 31.86
CA GLY A 207 -8.18 3.88 32.10
C GLY A 207 -6.87 4.14 31.35
N TRP A 208 -6.81 5.15 30.48
CA TRP A 208 -5.59 5.59 29.80
C TRP A 208 -5.10 6.92 30.39
N ASP A 209 -3.80 7.03 30.62
CA ASP A 209 -3.14 8.20 31.19
C ASP A 209 -2.66 9.22 30.13
N GLN A 210 -2.80 8.88 28.85
CA GLN A 210 -2.45 9.70 27.69
C GLN A 210 -3.60 9.71 26.66
N PRO A 211 -3.69 10.75 25.79
CA PRO A 211 -4.67 10.78 24.71
C PRO A 211 -4.57 9.56 23.80
N PHE A 212 -5.70 8.92 23.52
CA PHE A 212 -5.79 7.72 22.69
C PHE A 212 -6.16 8.09 21.24
N PRO A 213 -5.47 7.55 20.23
CA PRO A 213 -5.73 7.89 18.83
C PRO A 213 -7.10 7.38 18.35
N ASP A 214 -7.80 8.21 17.59
CA ASP A 214 -9.02 7.86 16.87
C ASP A 214 -8.74 7.64 15.39
N PHE A 215 -8.79 6.37 14.99
CA PHE A 215 -8.52 5.92 13.64
C PHE A 215 -9.79 5.82 12.78
N LYS A 216 -10.98 6.21 13.29
CA LYS A 216 -12.27 6.07 12.58
C LYS A 216 -12.52 7.21 11.60
N ASN A 217 -11.58 7.41 10.67
CA ASN A 217 -11.69 8.40 9.62
C ASN A 217 -12.46 7.86 8.41
N GLN A 218 -13.16 8.75 7.71
CA GLN A 218 -13.72 8.41 6.40
C GLN A 218 -12.63 8.51 5.33
N HIS A 219 -12.54 7.50 4.49
CA HIS A 219 -11.63 7.47 3.34
C HIS A 219 -12.42 7.28 2.05
N ILE A 220 -11.98 7.95 0.97
CA ILE A 220 -12.47 7.69 -0.37
C ILE A 220 -11.52 6.69 -1.03
N CYS A 221 -11.99 5.45 -1.17
CA CYS A 221 -11.24 4.33 -1.71
C CYS A 221 -11.72 3.98 -3.12
N ARG A 222 -10.89 3.26 -3.88
CA ARG A 222 -11.38 2.51 -5.04
C ARG A 222 -12.09 1.25 -4.55
N ASP A 223 -13.18 0.88 -5.19
CA ASP A 223 -13.92 -0.33 -4.85
C ASP A 223 -13.04 -1.58 -5.06
N PHE A 224 -12.67 -2.21 -3.96
CA PHE A 224 -11.72 -3.32 -3.97
C PHE A 224 -12.30 -4.56 -4.65
N GLU A 225 -13.57 -4.88 -4.41
CA GLU A 225 -14.21 -6.08 -4.95
C GLU A 225 -14.44 -5.98 -6.46
N THR A 226 -14.74 -4.78 -6.98
CA THR A 226 -14.81 -4.52 -8.43
C THR A 226 -13.45 -4.76 -9.09
N LEU A 227 -12.37 -4.24 -8.49
CA LEU A 227 -11.01 -4.46 -8.99
C LEU A 227 -10.61 -5.94 -8.91
N LEU A 228 -10.89 -6.60 -7.78
CA LEU A 228 -10.58 -8.01 -7.56
C LEU A 228 -11.32 -8.92 -8.56
N GLY A 229 -12.62 -8.66 -8.79
CA GLY A 229 -13.42 -9.37 -9.79
C GLY A 229 -12.81 -9.24 -11.17
N TYR A 230 -12.56 -8.00 -11.62
CA TYR A 230 -11.95 -7.74 -12.92
C TYR A 230 -10.59 -8.44 -13.09
N VAL A 231 -9.72 -8.35 -12.09
CA VAL A 231 -8.38 -8.96 -12.18
C VAL A 231 -8.47 -10.48 -12.23
N ASN A 232 -9.33 -11.11 -11.45
CA ASN A 232 -9.52 -12.56 -11.50
C ASN A 232 -10.06 -13.03 -12.87
N GLU A 233 -11.00 -12.29 -13.46
CA GLU A 233 -11.55 -12.60 -14.79
C GLU A 233 -10.52 -12.47 -15.92
N ASN A 234 -9.54 -11.57 -15.76
CA ASN A 234 -8.53 -11.26 -16.77
C ASN A 234 -7.13 -11.82 -16.43
N SER A 235 -7.05 -12.66 -15.40
CA SER A 235 -5.82 -13.30 -14.96
C SER A 235 -5.39 -14.40 -15.91
N VAL A 236 -4.07 -14.61 -16.01
CA VAL A 236 -3.53 -15.82 -16.63
C VAL A 236 -4.03 -17.06 -15.87
N PRO A 237 -4.54 -18.10 -16.55
CA PRO A 237 -4.99 -19.32 -15.88
C PRO A 237 -3.84 -19.97 -15.12
N ARG A 238 -4.15 -20.54 -13.95
CA ARG A 238 -3.15 -21.23 -13.12
C ARG A 238 -2.45 -22.38 -13.85
N SER A 239 -3.12 -23.02 -14.81
CA SER A 239 -2.54 -24.06 -15.66
C SER A 239 -1.41 -23.52 -16.54
N VAL A 240 -1.57 -22.30 -17.09
CA VAL A 240 -0.56 -21.61 -17.90
C VAL A 240 0.56 -21.07 -17.01
N TRP A 241 0.25 -20.44 -15.87
CA TRP A 241 1.28 -19.97 -14.94
C TRP A 241 2.28 -21.07 -14.55
N LYS A 242 1.78 -22.29 -14.30
CA LYS A 242 2.60 -23.43 -13.87
C LYS A 242 3.55 -23.97 -14.96
N THR A 243 3.31 -23.68 -16.23
CA THR A 243 4.20 -24.09 -17.34
C THR A 243 5.34 -23.10 -17.56
N MET A 244 5.19 -21.85 -17.14
CA MET A 244 6.16 -20.76 -17.33
C MET A 244 7.34 -20.82 -16.35
N LYS A 245 8.16 -21.88 -16.45
CA LYS A 245 9.32 -22.12 -15.56
C LYS A 245 10.63 -21.55 -16.09
N GLU A 246 10.77 -21.46 -17.40
CA GLU A 246 11.96 -20.96 -18.07
C GLU A 246 11.55 -19.99 -19.18
N PRO A 247 12.34 -18.94 -19.45
CA PRO A 247 12.10 -18.07 -20.58
C PRO A 247 12.30 -18.83 -21.91
N PRO A 248 11.61 -18.42 -22.98
CA PRO A 248 11.88 -18.91 -24.34
C PRO A 248 13.35 -18.71 -24.75
N ALA A 249 13.82 -19.50 -25.72
CA ALA A 249 15.17 -19.35 -26.24
C ALA A 249 15.40 -17.94 -26.80
N GLY A 250 16.51 -17.30 -26.40
CA GLY A 250 16.88 -15.94 -26.83
C GLY A 250 16.25 -14.79 -26.02
N TYR A 251 15.49 -15.09 -24.95
CA TYR A 251 14.94 -14.04 -24.08
C TYR A 251 16.00 -13.42 -23.16
N GLY A 252 15.93 -12.09 -22.99
CA GLY A 252 16.79 -11.37 -22.06
C GLY A 252 16.44 -11.71 -20.61
N ARG A 253 17.44 -12.05 -19.79
CA ARG A 253 17.30 -12.15 -18.33
C ARG A 253 17.96 -10.94 -17.71
N LEU A 254 17.28 -10.33 -16.73
CA LEU A 254 17.94 -9.36 -15.85
C LEU A 254 18.96 -10.09 -14.96
N PRO A 255 20.06 -9.42 -14.58
CA PRO A 255 21.00 -10.00 -13.63
C PRO A 255 20.29 -10.30 -12.31
N GLU A 256 20.74 -11.35 -11.63
CA GLU A 256 20.27 -11.66 -10.28
C GLU A 256 20.47 -10.43 -9.37
N PRO A 257 19.48 -10.07 -8.53
CA PRO A 257 19.68 -9.05 -7.51
C PRO A 257 20.79 -9.50 -6.56
N ALA A 258 22.01 -9.00 -6.77
CA ALA A 258 23.11 -9.26 -5.86
C ALA A 258 22.85 -8.51 -4.54
N PRO A 259 23.21 -9.09 -3.37
CA PRO A 259 23.32 -8.32 -2.14
C PRO A 259 24.18 -7.09 -2.42
N ALA A 260 23.74 -5.91 -2.00
CA ALA A 260 24.59 -4.72 -2.08
C ALA A 260 25.95 -5.07 -1.46
N GLY A 261 27.03 -4.93 -2.23
CA GLY A 261 28.37 -5.14 -1.70
C GLY A 261 28.61 -4.25 -0.48
N PRO A 262 29.52 -4.62 0.44
CA PRO A 262 29.78 -3.81 1.62
C PRO A 262 30.04 -2.36 1.20
N ALA A 263 29.36 -1.42 1.87
CA ALA A 263 29.53 0.00 1.65
C ALA A 263 31.03 0.32 1.69
N GLU A 264 31.51 1.16 0.78
CA GLU A 264 32.93 1.53 0.70
C GLU A 264 33.48 2.15 2.01
N SER A 265 32.61 2.51 2.96
CA SER A 265 32.98 2.95 4.31
C SER A 265 33.70 1.87 5.14
N ASP A 266 33.54 0.59 4.82
CA ASP A 266 34.03 -0.51 5.65
C ASP A 266 35.40 -1.05 5.19
N ARG A 267 36.04 -0.41 4.19
CA ARG A 267 37.36 -0.81 3.68
C ARG A 267 38.54 -0.01 4.25
N ASN A 268 38.28 0.90 5.19
CA ASN A 268 39.31 1.76 5.81
C ASN A 268 39.24 1.76 7.35
N ILE A 269 39.24 0.58 7.97
CA ILE A 269 39.59 0.41 9.39
C ILE A 269 40.58 -0.75 9.51
#